data_AF-A0A3B3I4K0-F1
#
_entry.id   AF-A0A3B3I4K0-F1
#
_cell.length_a   1.000
_cell.length_b   1.000
_cell.length_c   1.000
_cell.angle_alpha   90.00
_cell.angle_beta   90.00
_cell.angle_gamma   90.00
#
_symmetry.space_group_name_H-M   'P 1'
#
loop_
_entity.id
_entity.type
_entity.pdbx_description
1 polymer ?
#
loop_
_entity_poly.entity_id
_entity_poly.type
_entity_poly.pdbx_seq_one_letter_code
_entity_poly.pdbx_strand_id
1 'polypeptide(L)'
;NRRGPQKNTWVGGNLLGPDWRQHTLIVFTHADHLREAGLSQTDYLDQTADWMTALAKEVRGGVCFLDNRCDWPIIVGRPLRDQVLRLSATNHHRALSVRTDAAGNA
;
A
#
# COMPACT_ATOMS: atom_id res chain seq x y z
N ASN A 1 26.04 21.86 -3.26
CA ASN A 1 26.21 20.40 -3.42
C ASN A 1 24.85 19.72 -3.23
N ARG A 2 24.04 19.64 -4.29
CA ARG A 2 22.66 19.13 -4.21
C ARG A 2 22.76 17.60 -4.16
N ARG A 3 22.47 17.00 -3.00
CA ARG A 3 22.23 15.55 -2.94
C ARG A 3 20.99 15.28 -3.78
N GLY A 4 21.18 14.68 -4.97
CA GLY A 4 20.08 14.15 -5.75
C GLY A 4 19.31 13.11 -4.93
N PRO A 5 18.05 12.82 -5.29
CA PRO A 5 17.24 11.86 -4.54
C PRO A 5 18.01 10.55 -4.52
N GLN A 6 18.39 10.12 -3.31
CA GLN A 6 18.95 8.80 -3.07
C GLN A 6 17.92 7.84 -3.67
N LYS A 7 18.30 6.98 -4.61
CA LYS A 7 17.38 5.98 -5.17
C LYS A 7 16.93 5.08 -4.02
N ASN A 8 15.81 5.41 -3.37
CA ASN A 8 15.09 4.54 -2.47
C ASN A 8 14.67 3.35 -3.31
N THR A 9 15.58 2.37 -3.35
CA THR A 9 15.37 1.07 -3.97
C THR A 9 14.42 0.39 -3.01
N TRP A 10 13.13 0.67 -3.18
CA TRP A 10 12.05 0.21 -2.34
C TRP A 10 12.24 -1.28 -2.08
N VAL A 11 12.24 -1.68 -0.80
CA VAL A 11 12.40 -3.09 -0.37
C VAL A 11 11.47 -4.02 -1.15
N GLY A 12 10.30 -3.53 -1.55
CA GLY A 12 9.35 -4.23 -2.44
C GLY A 12 9.96 -4.68 -3.76
N GLY A 13 10.75 -3.86 -4.47
CA GLY A 13 11.34 -4.28 -5.76
C GLY A 13 12.36 -5.41 -5.63
N ASN A 14 13.09 -5.45 -4.51
CA ASN A 14 14.10 -6.48 -4.26
C ASN A 14 13.48 -7.80 -3.80
N LEU A 15 12.42 -7.75 -2.99
CA LEU A 15 11.77 -8.92 -2.40
C LEU A 15 10.61 -9.47 -3.24
N LEU A 16 9.78 -8.58 -3.78
CA LEU A 16 8.52 -8.88 -4.46
C LEU A 16 8.63 -8.84 -5.99
N GLY A 17 9.84 -8.60 -6.51
CA GLY A 17 10.10 -8.53 -7.94
C GLY A 17 9.56 -7.26 -8.61
N PRO A 18 9.76 -7.09 -9.92
CA PRO A 18 9.47 -5.84 -10.64
C PRO A 18 7.98 -5.48 -10.68
N ASP A 19 7.09 -6.48 -10.62
CA ASP A 19 5.64 -6.32 -10.75
C ASP A 19 4.93 -6.07 -9.41
N TRP A 20 5.67 -5.85 -8.33
CA TRP A 20 5.10 -5.66 -6.98
C TRP A 20 4.03 -4.57 -6.91
N ARG A 21 4.26 -3.46 -7.62
CA ARG A 21 3.33 -2.33 -7.69
C ARG A 21 1.96 -2.72 -8.25
N GLN A 22 1.92 -3.67 -9.18
CA GLN A 22 0.68 -4.15 -9.79
C GLN A 22 -0.16 -4.93 -8.77
N HIS A 23 0.47 -5.54 -7.76
CA HIS A 23 -0.16 -6.43 -6.79
C HIS A 23 -0.29 -5.81 -5.39
N THR A 24 -0.04 -4.52 -5.25
CA THR A 24 0.01 -3.84 -3.95
C THR A 24 -1.13 -2.84 -3.78
N LEU A 25 -1.67 -2.78 -2.56
CA LEU A 25 -2.45 -1.66 -2.03
C LEU A 25 -1.80 -1.21 -0.71
N ILE A 26 -2.02 0.04 -0.31
CA ILE A 26 -1.51 0.59 0.95
C ILE A 26 -2.66 0.75 1.93
N VAL A 27 -2.49 0.27 3.15
CA VAL A 27 -3.45 0.46 4.24
C VAL A 27 -2.88 1.42 5.27
N PHE A 28 -3.53 2.57 5.46
CA PHE A 28 -3.30 3.44 6.60
C PHE A 28 -4.23 3.02 7.73
N THR A 29 -3.64 2.49 8.80
CA THR A 29 -4.35 2.18 10.03
C THR A 29 -4.59 3.45 10.84
N HIS A 30 -5.44 3.35 11.88
CA HIS A 30 -5.71 4.46 12.80
C HIS A 30 -6.37 5.69 12.17
N ALA A 31 -7.23 5.49 11.16
CA ALA A 31 -7.95 6.57 10.49
C ALA A 31 -8.93 7.31 11.44
N ASP A 32 -9.25 6.74 12.61
CA ASP A 32 -9.94 7.43 13.69
C ASP A 32 -9.21 8.70 14.14
N HIS A 33 -7.88 8.68 14.16
CA HIS A 33 -7.08 9.85 14.54
C HIS A 33 -7.17 10.97 13.51
N LEU A 34 -7.31 10.64 12.22
CA LEU A 34 -7.52 11.66 11.17
C LEU A 34 -8.87 12.36 11.37
N ARG A 35 -9.92 11.58 11.64
CA ARG A 35 -11.24 12.11 11.95
C ARG A 35 -11.22 13.01 13.18
N GLU A 36 -10.56 12.57 14.26
CA GLU A 36 -10.42 13.34 15.51
C GLU A 36 -9.65 14.65 15.31
N ALA A 37 -8.66 14.64 14.44
CA ALA A 37 -7.90 15.83 14.05
C ALA A 37 -8.66 16.74 13.06
N GLY A 38 -9.85 16.35 12.59
CA GLY A 38 -10.61 17.08 11.58
C GLY A 38 -9.97 17.05 10.18
N LEU A 39 -9.07 16.11 9.92
CA LEU A 39 -8.39 15.95 8.64
C LEU A 39 -9.13 14.97 7.73
N SER A 40 -9.30 15.33 6.46
CA SER A 40 -9.73 14.36 5.45
C SER A 40 -8.56 13.47 5.02
N GLN A 41 -8.90 12.34 4.41
CA GLN A 41 -7.91 11.40 3.84
C GLN A 41 -7.07 12.05 2.74
N THR A 42 -7.69 12.90 1.91
CA THR A 42 -7.00 13.66 0.85
C THR A 42 -6.05 14.67 1.47
N ASP A 43 -6.51 15.43 2.47
CA ASP A 43 -5.66 16.41 3.16
C ASP A 43 -4.44 15.76 3.79
N TYR A 44 -4.60 14.56 4.35
CA TYR A 44 -3.48 13.80 4.92
C TYR A 44 -2.46 13.38 3.85
N LEU A 45 -2.92 12.91 2.69
CA LEU A 45 -2.04 12.51 1.59
C LEU A 45 -1.37 13.69 0.86
N ASP A 46 -1.97 14.88 0.91
CA ASP A 46 -1.39 16.10 0.35
C ASP A 46 -0.37 16.75 1.32
N GLN A 47 -0.51 16.52 2.62
CA GLN A 47 0.38 17.06 3.66
C GLN A 47 1.50 16.10 4.08
N THR A 48 1.48 14.83 3.64
CA THR A 48 2.51 13.85 3.98
C THR A 48 3.81 14.06 3.19
N ALA A 49 4.84 13.30 3.52
CA ALA A 49 6.13 13.37 2.83
C ALA A 49 6.00 12.95 1.36
N ASP A 50 6.72 13.65 0.47
CA ASP A 50 6.70 13.44 -0.99
C ASP A 50 6.81 11.97 -1.42
N TRP A 51 7.63 11.18 -0.71
CA TRP A 51 7.82 9.77 -1.00
C TRP A 51 6.57 8.94 -0.76
N MET A 52 5.74 9.30 0.21
CA MET A 52 4.51 8.57 0.55
C MET A 52 3.43 8.88 -0.47
N THR A 53 3.31 10.13 -0.89
CA THR A 53 2.42 10.53 -1.98
C THR A 53 2.85 9.88 -3.30
N ALA A 54 4.16 9.81 -3.58
CA ALA A 54 4.68 9.10 -4.75
C ALA A 54 4.36 7.59 -4.68
N LEU A 55 4.58 6.96 -3.52
CA LEU A 55 4.27 5.55 -3.30
C LEU A 55 2.78 5.25 -3.48
N ALA A 56 1.90 6.09 -2.94
CA ALA A 56 0.45 5.98 -3.08
C ALA A 56 -0.02 6.06 -4.54
N LYS A 57 0.68 6.85 -5.38
CA LYS A 57 0.41 6.96 -6.82
C LYS A 57 0.99 5.80 -7.62
N GLU A 58 2.05 5.14 -7.14
CA GLU A 58 2.70 4.03 -7.83
C GLU A 58 1.95 2.69 -7.71
N VAL A 59 1.22 2.46 -6.61
CA VAL A 59 0.55 1.19 -6.34
C VAL A 59 -0.80 1.08 -7.08
N ARG A 60 -1.01 -0.03 -7.78
CA ARG A 60 -2.24 -0.24 -8.57
C ARG A 60 -3.48 -0.42 -7.71
N GLY A 61 -3.33 -1.02 -6.54
CA GLY A 61 -4.42 -1.22 -5.60
C GLY A 61 -4.86 0.04 -4.88
N GLY A 62 -4.14 1.16 -5.04
CA GLY A 62 -4.45 2.42 -4.39
C GLY A 62 -4.27 2.37 -2.87
N VAL A 63 -4.98 3.27 -2.19
CA VAL A 63 -4.90 3.48 -0.75
C VAL A 63 -6.23 3.11 -0.07
N CYS A 64 -6.16 2.58 1.14
CA CYS A 64 -7.29 2.32 2.01
C CYS A 64 -7.00 2.91 3.41
N PHE A 65 -8.00 3.52 4.04
CA PHE A 65 -7.90 4.04 5.40
C PHE A 65 -8.82 3.22 6.31
N LEU A 66 -8.29 2.79 7.45
CA LEU A 66 -8.96 1.88 8.36
C LEU A 66 -9.12 2.51 9.74
N ASP A 67 -10.36 2.63 10.20
CA ASP A 67 -10.71 3.06 11.57
C ASP A 67 -10.50 1.87 12.51
N ASN A 68 -9.52 1.97 13.41
CA ASN A 68 -9.15 0.89 14.32
C ASN A 68 -10.09 0.75 15.53
N ARG A 69 -11.05 1.67 15.71
CA ARG A 69 -12.04 1.61 16.80
C ARG A 69 -13.36 0.96 16.39
N CYS A 70 -13.52 0.63 15.11
CA CYS A 70 -14.71 -0.07 14.63
C CYS A 70 -14.58 -1.59 14.80
N ASP A 71 -15.70 -2.26 15.10
CA ASP A 71 -15.79 -3.71 15.11
C ASP A 71 -15.48 -4.29 13.72
N TRP A 72 -14.26 -4.80 13.57
CA TRP A 72 -13.79 -5.55 12.42
C TRP A 72 -14.28 -7.01 12.58
N PRO A 73 -15.19 -7.54 11.73
CA PRO A 73 -15.04 -7.62 10.27
C PRO A 73 -16.31 -7.28 9.42
N ILE A 74 -17.42 -6.83 10.02
CA ILE A 74 -18.73 -6.78 9.34
C ILE A 74 -19.02 -5.45 8.63
N ILE A 75 -18.54 -4.31 9.16
CA ILE A 75 -18.92 -2.97 8.67
C ILE A 75 -17.80 -2.33 7.84
N VAL A 76 -16.54 -2.36 8.32
CA VAL A 76 -15.39 -1.70 7.64
C VAL A 76 -14.56 -2.68 6.79
N GLY A 77 -14.80 -3.99 6.93
CA GLY A 77 -14.10 -5.03 6.16
C GLY A 77 -14.43 -5.07 4.68
N ARG A 78 -15.65 -4.66 4.30
CA ARG A 78 -16.12 -4.74 2.90
C ARG A 78 -15.32 -3.85 1.95
N PRO A 79 -15.08 -2.55 2.24
CA PRO A 79 -14.24 -1.72 1.38
C PRO A 79 -12.86 -2.33 1.09
N LEU A 80 -12.15 -2.79 2.12
CA LEU A 80 -10.83 -3.42 1.94
C LEU A 80 -10.94 -4.71 1.13
N ARG A 81 -11.88 -5.59 1.46
CA ARG A 81 -12.13 -6.83 0.71
C ARG A 81 -12.44 -6.54 -0.76
N ASP A 82 -13.32 -5.60 -1.04
CA ASP A 82 -13.74 -5.27 -2.40
C ASP A 82 -12.58 -4.64 -3.19
N GLN A 83 -11.71 -3.87 -2.53
CA GLN A 83 -10.47 -3.33 -3.11
C GLN A 83 -9.46 -4.45 -3.42
N VAL A 84 -9.29 -5.43 -2.52
CA VAL A 84 -8.47 -6.64 -2.76
C VAL A 84 -9.02 -7.45 -3.94
N LEU A 85 -10.33 -7.66 -4.00
CA LEU A 85 -10.98 -8.41 -5.09
C LEU A 85 -10.81 -7.71 -6.44
N ARG A 86 -11.00 -6.39 -6.49
CA ARG A 86 -10.75 -5.59 -7.69
C ARG A 86 -9.29 -5.67 -8.12
N LEU A 87 -8.36 -5.54 -7.18
CA LEU A 87 -6.93 -5.65 -7.47
C LEU A 87 -6.59 -7.03 -8.05
N SER A 88 -7.09 -8.09 -7.42
CA SER A 88 -6.91 -9.47 -7.88
C SER A 88 -7.45 -9.69 -9.30
N ALA A 89 -8.67 -9.22 -9.57
CA ALA A 89 -9.27 -9.31 -10.90
C ALA A 89 -8.48 -8.51 -11.96
N THR A 90 -8.00 -7.32 -11.61
CA THR A 90 -7.20 -6.45 -12.50
C THR A 90 -5.85 -7.09 -12.85
N ASN A 91 -5.35 -7.98 -12.00
CA ASN A 91 -4.14 -8.75 -12.23
C ASN A 91 -4.40 -10.14 -12.83
N HIS A 92 -5.64 -10.43 -13.27
CA HIS A 92 -6.05 -11.75 -13.74
C HIS A 92 -5.73 -12.88 -12.74
N HIS A 93 -5.78 -12.57 -11.44
CA HIS A 93 -5.40 -13.49 -10.37
C HIS A 93 -3.97 -14.03 -10.47
N ARG A 94 -3.07 -13.33 -11.19
CA ARG A 94 -1.65 -13.70 -11.30
C ARG A 94 -1.00 -13.66 -9.92
N ALA A 95 -0.23 -14.69 -9.62
CA ALA A 95 0.59 -14.74 -8.43
C ALA A 95 1.85 -13.89 -8.62
N LEU A 96 2.25 -13.22 -7.54
CA LEU A 96 3.50 -12.49 -7.49
C LEU A 96 4.64 -13.45 -7.12
N SER A 97 5.71 -13.47 -7.92
CA SER A 97 6.92 -14.24 -7.62
C SER A 97 7.71 -13.56 -6.51
N VAL A 98 7.65 -14.13 -5.31
CA VAL A 98 8.47 -13.68 -4.17
C VAL A 98 9.85 -14.31 -4.27
N ARG A 99 10.90 -13.49 -4.21
CA ARG A 99 12.25 -14.00 -4.02
C ARG A 99 12.40 -14.41 -2.56
N THR A 100 12.29 -15.70 -2.29
CA THR A 100 12.72 -16.27 -1.01
C THR A 100 14.18 -16.66 -1.15
N ASP A 101 15.02 -16.31 -0.17
CA ASP A 101 16.44 -16.69 -0.15
C ASP A 101 16.66 -18.20 0.08
N ALA A 102 15.64 -19.04 -0.16
CA ALA A 102 15.66 -20.48 0.01
C ALA A 102 16.21 -21.24 -1.22
N ALA A 103 17.01 -20.57 -2.06
CA ALA A 103 17.86 -21.23 -3.05
C ALA A 103 19.33 -21.09 -2.61
N GLY A 104 19.67 -21.78 -1.53
CA GLY A 104 21.02 -21.92 -1.02
C GLY A 104 21.30 -23.36 -0.61
N ASN A 105 22.07 -24.06 -1.45
CA ASN A 105 22.76 -25.34 -1.24
C ASN A 105 21.95 -26.61 -0.91
N ALA A 106 21.78 -27.45 -1.94
CA ALA A 106 22.19 -28.86 -1.92
C ALA A 106 22.61 -29.28 -3.33
#